data_AF-A0A916I7Q7-F1
#
_entry.id   AF-A0A916I7Q7-F1
#
_cell.length_a   1.000
_cell.length_b   1.000
_cell.length_c   1.000
_cell.angle_alpha   90.00
_cell.angle_beta   90.00
_cell.angle_gamma   90.00
#
_symmetry.space_group_name_H-M   'P 1'
#
loop_
_entity.id
_entity.type
_entity.pdbx_description
1 polymer ?
#
loop_
_entity_poly.entity_id
_entity_poly.type
_entity_poly.pdbx_seq_one_letter_code
_entity_poly.pdbx_strand_id
1 'polypeptide(L)'
;MGLSRSIEVSSDGKFTVTDNRSNKTVTGKLAADDLSKLNELLMSIDNHSAGKPNGMVCADCFIYDLEIRRDGERIAIQLNDLSLPNSGYGSLIDQLRGLMDTALK
;
A
#
# COMPACT_ATOMS: atom_id res chain seq x y z
N MET A 1 2.63 13.75 16.85
CA MET A 1 3.44 12.65 16.27
C MET A 1 2.77 12.21 14.98
N GLY A 2 3.52 11.80 13.96
CA GLY A 2 2.96 11.37 12.67
C GLY A 2 3.84 10.31 12.04
N LEU A 3 3.31 9.53 11.09
CA LEU A 3 4.04 8.47 10.40
C LEU A 3 4.46 8.93 9.00
N SER A 4 5.66 8.55 8.56
CA SER A 4 6.07 8.67 7.16
C SER A 4 6.87 7.42 6.81
N ARG A 5 6.22 6.49 6.14
CA ARG A 5 6.76 5.18 5.79
C ARG A 5 6.41 4.85 4.35
N SER A 6 7.26 4.07 3.71
CA SER A 6 7.01 3.50 2.39
C SER A 6 7.39 2.03 2.37
N ILE A 7 6.71 1.27 1.52
CA ILE A 7 7.08 -0.09 1.16
C ILE A 7 7.10 -0.21 -0.35
N GLU A 8 8.17 -0.79 -0.87
CA GLU A 8 8.29 -1.20 -2.26
C GLU A 8 8.39 -2.72 -2.29
N VAL A 9 7.57 -3.37 -3.11
CA VAL A 9 7.56 -4.82 -3.28
C VAL A 9 7.73 -5.14 -4.76
N SER A 10 8.73 -5.94 -5.11
CA SER A 10 8.94 -6.45 -6.46
C SER A 10 8.17 -7.75 -6.70
N SER A 11 7.96 -8.09 -7.97
CA SER A 11 7.21 -9.29 -8.38
C SER A 11 7.84 -10.62 -7.92
N ASP A 12 9.14 -10.64 -7.59
CA ASP A 12 9.84 -11.79 -7.01
C ASP A 12 9.72 -11.86 -5.47
N GLY A 13 8.90 -10.97 -4.88
CA GLY A 13 8.62 -10.90 -3.47
C GLY A 13 9.72 -10.24 -2.63
N LYS A 14 10.77 -9.68 -3.23
CA LYS A 14 11.68 -8.82 -2.45
C LYS A 14 10.96 -7.54 -2.08
N PHE A 15 11.26 -7.02 -0.89
CA PHE A 15 10.69 -5.77 -0.44
C PHE A 15 11.72 -4.89 0.25
N THR A 16 11.46 -3.59 0.21
CA THR A 16 12.17 -2.56 0.97
C THR A 16 11.15 -1.72 1.71
N VAL A 17 11.30 -1.63 3.04
CA VAL A 17 10.51 -0.74 3.89
C VAL A 17 11.40 0.38 4.40
N THR A 18 10.94 1.61 4.29
CA THR A 18 11.65 2.80 4.80
C THR A 18 10.76 3.57 5.74
N ASP A 19 11.27 3.91 6.93
CA ASP A 19 10.70 4.89 7.84
C ASP A 19 11.51 6.19 7.72
N ASN A 20 10.95 7.19 7.04
CA ASN A 20 11.65 8.44 6.72
C ASN A 20 11.89 9.31 7.95
N ARG A 21 11.16 9.09 9.04
CA ARG A 21 11.34 9.89 10.26
C ARG A 21 12.54 9.44 11.06
N SER A 22 12.77 8.12 11.09
CA SER A 22 13.88 7.50 11.81
C SER A 22 15.08 7.20 10.92
N ASN A 23 14.97 7.41 9.61
CA ASN A 23 15.94 6.96 8.59
C ASN A 23 16.26 5.46 8.72
N LYS A 24 15.28 4.65 9.15
CA LYS A 24 15.41 3.19 9.22
C LYS A 24 14.95 2.60 7.89
N THR A 25 15.80 1.77 7.29
CA THR A 25 15.46 0.98 6.10
C THR A 25 15.67 -0.49 6.40
N VAL A 26 14.70 -1.31 6.04
CA VAL A 26 14.74 -2.77 6.19
C VAL A 26 14.41 -3.40 4.85
N THR A 27 15.26 -4.33 4.41
CA THR A 27 15.02 -5.13 3.21
C THR A 27 14.73 -6.57 3.59
N GLY A 28 13.96 -7.26 2.76
CA GLY A 28 13.60 -8.64 3.02
C GLY A 28 13.00 -9.32 1.81
N LYS A 29 12.48 -10.53 2.06
CA LYS A 29 11.73 -11.31 1.08
C LYS A 29 10.45 -11.80 1.72
N LEU A 30 9.33 -11.60 1.04
CA LEU A 30 8.03 -12.09 1.46
C LEU A 30 8.04 -13.62 1.51
N ALA A 31 7.31 -14.17 2.48
CA ALA A 31 6.97 -15.58 2.47
C ALA A 31 6.09 -15.89 1.24
N ALA A 32 6.10 -17.14 0.78
CA ALA A 32 5.32 -17.57 -0.38
C ALA A 32 3.82 -17.29 -0.21
N ASP A 33 3.30 -17.45 1.02
CA ASP A 33 1.91 -17.19 1.35
C ASP A 33 1.56 -15.70 1.27
N ASP A 34 2.44 -14.82 1.77
CA ASP A 34 2.26 -13.36 1.69
C ASP A 34 2.32 -12.85 0.26
N LEU A 35 3.23 -13.39 -0.55
CA LEU A 35 3.35 -13.05 -1.97
C LEU A 35 2.10 -13.49 -2.75
N SER A 36 1.61 -14.70 -2.48
CA SER A 36 0.37 -15.22 -3.09
C SER A 36 -0.82 -14.34 -2.74
N LYS A 37 -0.96 -13.99 -1.46
CA LYS A 37 -2.04 -13.10 -0.98
C LYS A 37 -1.97 -11.71 -1.61
N LEU A 38 -0.76 -11.15 -1.76
CA LEU A 38 -0.58 -9.86 -2.42
C LEU A 38 -1.02 -9.93 -3.89
N ASN A 39 -0.67 -11.00 -4.60
CA ASN A 39 -1.07 -11.20 -5.99
C ASN A 39 -2.60 -11.32 -6.13
N GLU A 40 -3.27 -12.08 -5.25
CA GLU A 40 -4.73 -12.18 -5.24
C GLU A 40 -5.41 -10.82 -5.03
N LEU A 41 -4.92 -10.03 -4.06
CA LEU A 41 -5.42 -8.69 -3.81
C LEU A 41 -5.24 -7.78 -5.04
N LEU A 42 -4.07 -7.82 -5.67
CA LEU A 42 -3.79 -7.05 -6.88
C LEU A 42 -4.67 -7.48 -8.06
N MET A 43 -5.05 -8.75 -8.19
CA MET A 43 -5.98 -9.21 -9.24
C MET A 43 -7.43 -8.80 -8.95
N SER A 44 -7.80 -8.65 -7.68
CA SER A 44 -9.16 -8.23 -7.29
C SER A 44 -9.45 -6.76 -7.58
N ILE A 45 -8.42 -5.90 -7.57
CA ILE A 45 -8.52 -4.45 -7.76
C ILE A 45 -8.99 -4.08 -9.17
N ASP A 46 -8.66 -4.87 -10.19
CA ASP A 46 -9.05 -4.59 -11.59
C ASP A 46 -10.58 -4.52 -11.80
N ASN A 47 -11.36 -5.04 -10.85
CA ASN A 47 -12.83 -5.02 -10.89
C ASN A 47 -13.44 -3.79 -10.19
N HIS A 48 -12.64 -2.93 -9.57
CA HIS A 48 -13.12 -1.78 -8.82
C HIS A 48 -12.80 -0.48 -9.55
N SER A 49 -13.85 0.24 -9.97
CA SER A 49 -13.72 1.61 -10.43
C SER A 49 -13.31 2.47 -9.23
N ALA A 50 -12.11 3.03 -9.24
CA ALA A 50 -11.69 3.97 -8.20
C ALA A 50 -12.71 5.12 -8.11
N GLY A 51 -13.52 5.10 -7.05
CA GLY A 51 -14.44 6.20 -6.76
C GLY A 51 -13.63 7.49 -6.62
N LYS A 52 -14.02 8.55 -7.34
CA LYS A 52 -13.41 9.86 -7.16
C LYS A 52 -13.50 10.23 -5.67
N PRO A 53 -12.42 10.74 -5.06
CA PRO A 53 -12.51 11.25 -3.70
C PRO A 53 -13.54 12.39 -3.72
N ASN A 54 -14.70 12.14 -3.12
CA ASN A 54 -15.62 13.23 -2.76
C ASN A 54 -14.81 14.17 -1.88
N GLY A 55 -14.82 15.48 -2.16
CA GLY A 55 -13.96 16.51 -1.58
C GLY A 55 -14.09 16.75 -0.07
N MET A 56 -14.23 15.70 0.73
CA MET A 56 -14.11 15.69 2.17
C MET A 56 -12.66 15.96 2.55
N VAL A 57 -12.46 17.12 3.18
CA VAL A 57 -11.20 17.49 3.82
C VAL A 57 -11.14 16.79 5.17
N CYS A 58 -10.16 15.93 5.35
CA CYS A 58 -9.85 15.31 6.62
C CYS A 58 -8.57 15.92 7.18
N ALA A 59 -8.65 16.55 8.37
CA ALA A 59 -7.52 17.22 8.98
C ALA A 59 -6.50 16.25 9.61
N ASP A 60 -6.93 15.05 10.00
CA ASP A 60 -6.11 14.07 10.75
C ASP A 60 -6.09 12.68 10.12
N CYS A 61 -6.37 12.60 8.81
CA CYS A 61 -6.31 11.32 8.10
C CYS A 61 -4.89 11.03 7.63
N PHE A 62 -4.55 9.75 7.60
CA PHE A 62 -3.42 9.30 6.82
C PHE A 62 -3.70 9.47 5.33
N ILE A 63 -2.66 9.86 4.60
CA ILE A 63 -2.64 9.89 3.15
C ILE A 63 -1.86 8.66 2.69
N TYR A 64 -2.46 7.91 1.76
CA TYR A 64 -1.86 6.73 1.17
C TYR A 64 -1.62 7.00 -0.31
N ASP A 65 -0.34 7.15 -0.67
CA ASP A 65 0.08 7.17 -2.07
C ASP A 65 0.44 5.75 -2.49
N LEU A 66 -0.31 5.19 -3.44
CA LEU A 66 -0.12 3.84 -3.94
C LEU A 66 0.21 3.90 -5.44
N GLU A 67 1.30 3.23 -5.80
CA GLU A 67 1.69 3.00 -7.19
C GLU A 67 1.79 1.51 -7.47
N ILE A 68 1.11 1.06 -8.51
CA ILE A 68 1.16 -0.32 -9.01
C ILE A 68 1.65 -0.28 -10.45
N ARG A 69 2.64 -1.12 -10.75
CA ARG A 69 3.16 -1.33 -12.11
C ARG A 69 2.90 -2.77 -12.54
N ARG A 70 2.15 -2.97 -13.62
CA ARG A 70 1.83 -4.30 -14.18
C ARG A 70 1.75 -4.19 -15.70
N ASP A 71 2.35 -5.14 -16.42
CA ASP A 71 2.23 -5.26 -17.89
C ASP A 71 2.51 -3.97 -18.68
N GLY A 72 3.42 -3.13 -18.16
CA GLY A 72 3.75 -1.82 -18.74
C GLY A 72 2.80 -0.68 -18.37
N GLU A 73 1.67 -0.98 -17.71
CA GLU A 73 0.77 0.01 -17.15
C GLU A 73 1.22 0.48 -15.77
N ARG A 74 0.98 1.76 -15.49
CA ARG A 74 1.23 2.40 -14.20
C ARG A 74 -0.08 2.96 -13.66
N ILE A 75 -0.54 2.40 -12.56
CA ILE A 75 -1.69 2.90 -11.80
C ILE A 75 -1.13 3.67 -10.61
N ALA A 76 -1.48 4.95 -10.51
CA ALA A 76 -1.14 5.79 -9.37
C ALA A 76 -2.44 6.32 -8.75
N ILE A 77 -2.64 6.06 -7.46
CA ILE A 77 -3.83 6.48 -6.73
C ILE A 77 -3.42 7.07 -5.37
N GLN A 78 -4.11 8.14 -4.99
CA GLN A 78 -4.01 8.71 -3.66
C GLN A 78 -5.33 8.49 -2.92
N LEU A 79 -5.23 7.95 -1.70
CA LEU A 79 -6.36 7.66 -0.82
C LEU A 79 -6.16 8.32 0.54
N ASN A 80 -7.22 8.41 1.32
CA ASN A 80 -7.18 8.76 2.73
C ASN A 80 -8.15 7.88 3.52
N ASP A 81 -8.18 8.01 4.85
CA ASP A 81 -9.04 7.16 5.68
C ASP A 81 -10.55 7.28 5.37
N LEU A 82 -10.99 8.37 4.73
CA LEU A 82 -12.39 8.54 4.31
C LEU A 82 -12.68 7.90 2.95
N SER A 83 -11.72 7.90 2.02
CA SER A 83 -11.90 7.32 0.69
C SER A 83 -11.53 5.84 0.62
N LEU A 84 -10.63 5.37 1.49
CA LEU A 84 -10.11 4.00 1.49
C LEU A 84 -11.20 2.91 1.64
N PRO A 85 -12.20 3.02 2.54
CA PRO A 85 -13.19 1.96 2.73
C PRO A 85 -14.01 1.62 1.48
N ASN A 86 -14.23 2.61 0.60
CA ASN A 86 -15.05 2.47 -0.61
C ASN A 86 -14.21 2.44 -1.90
N SER A 87 -12.88 2.38 -1.81
CA SER A 87 -12.00 2.45 -2.98
C SER A 87 -11.73 1.10 -3.64
N GLY A 88 -11.98 -0.01 -2.93
CA GLY A 88 -11.54 -1.35 -3.32
C GLY A 88 -10.08 -1.66 -2.97
N TYR A 89 -9.31 -0.68 -2.47
CA TYR A 89 -7.90 -0.85 -2.10
C TYR A 89 -7.66 -1.11 -0.61
N GLY A 90 -8.72 -1.11 0.22
CA GLY A 90 -8.63 -1.28 1.68
C GLY A 90 -7.77 -2.47 2.10
N SER A 91 -8.13 -3.67 1.64
CA SER A 91 -7.42 -4.90 1.98
C SER A 91 -5.95 -4.91 1.51
N LEU A 92 -5.64 -4.27 0.39
CA LEU A 92 -4.26 -4.14 -0.10
C LEU A 92 -3.45 -3.22 0.83
N ILE A 93 -3.99 -2.06 1.17
CA ILE A 93 -3.34 -1.12 2.08
C ILE A 93 -3.12 -1.76 3.45
N ASP A 94 -4.10 -2.49 3.99
CA ASP A 94 -3.96 -3.18 5.27
C ASP A 94 -2.86 -4.26 5.24
N GLN A 95 -2.79 -5.04 4.16
CA GLN A 95 -1.73 -6.03 3.98
C GLN A 95 -0.34 -5.36 3.92
N LEU A 96 -0.18 -4.30 3.12
CA LEU A 96 1.08 -3.56 2.99
C LEU A 96 1.49 -2.90 4.31
N ARG A 97 0.53 -2.37 5.07
CA ARG A 97 0.79 -1.80 6.41
C ARG A 97 1.24 -2.87 7.39
N GLY A 98 0.60 -4.04 7.41
CA GLY A 98 1.01 -5.16 8.26
C GLY A 98 2.45 -5.62 7.97
N LEU A 99 2.85 -5.62 6.70
CA LEU A 99 4.23 -5.90 6.29
C LEU A 99 5.20 -4.84 6.79
N MET A 100 4.88 -3.55 6.64
CA MET A 100 5.70 -2.45 7.17
C MET A 100 5.88 -2.54 8.68
N ASP A 101 4.79 -2.76 9.42
CA ASP A 101 4.81 -2.86 10.88
C ASP A 101 5.61 -4.08 11.35
N THR A 102 5.61 -5.17 10.59
CA THR A 102 6.41 -6.35 10.91
C THR A 102 7.89 -6.12 10.63
N ALA A 103 8.22 -5.49 9.50
CA ALA A 103 9.60 -5.23 9.10
C ALA A 103 10.28 -4.16 9.99
N LEU A 104 9.53 -3.16 10.47
CA LEU A 104 10.07 -2.05 11.24
C LEU A 104 10.05 -2.24 12.76
N LYS A 105 9.54 -3.38 13.25
CA LYS A 105 9.65 -3.77 14.67
C LYS A 105 11.09 -3.78 15.17
#